data_AF-A0A7V6E8P7-F1
#
_entry.id   AF-A0A7V6E8P7-F1
#
_cell.length_a   1.000
_cell.length_b   1.000
_cell.length_c   1.000
_cell.angle_alpha   90.00
_cell.angle_beta   90.00
_cell.angle_gamma   90.00
#
_symmetry.space_group_name_H-M   'P 1'
#
loop_
_entity.id
_entity.type
_entity.pdbx_description
1 polymer ?
#
loop_
_entity_poly.entity_id
_entity_poly.type
_entity_poly.pdbx_seq_one_letter_code
_entity_poly.pdbx_strand_id
1 'polypeptide(L)' 'MTLEGLLKTKREEILKVCAKYGAHNVRVFGSVARGEADEKSDIDFL' A
#
# COMPACT_ATOMS: atom_id res chain seq x y z
N MET A 1 -10.27 -11.83 -1.85
CA MET A 1 -9.70 -10.82 -0.93
C MET A 1 -9.78 -9.48 -1.63
N THR A 2 -10.17 -8.41 -0.94
CA THR A 2 -10.06 -7.05 -1.53
C THR A 2 -8.61 -6.56 -1.44
N LEU A 3 -8.25 -5.59 -2.28
CA LEU A 3 -6.91 -5.01 -2.29
C LEU A 3 -6.56 -4.37 -0.92
N GLU A 4 -7.53 -3.74 -0.26
CA GLU A 4 -7.35 -3.17 1.09
C GLU A 4 -7.10 -4.25 2.14
N GLY A 5 -7.76 -5.42 2.01
CA GLY A 5 -7.53 -6.56 2.90
C GLY A 5 -6.11 -7.12 2.75
N LEU A 6 -5.62 -7.22 1.51
CA LEU A 6 -4.25 -7.62 1.22
C LEU A 6 -3.25 -6.60 1.77
N LEU A 7 -3.50 -5.31 1.56
CA LEU A 7 -2.66 -4.21 2.06
C LEU A 7 -2.55 -4.24 3.59
N LYS A 8 -3.67 -4.44 4.30
CA LYS A 8 -3.66 -4.57 5.77
C LYS A 8 -2.82 -5.76 6.24
N THR A 9 -2.92 -6.89 5.54
CA THR A 9 -2.16 -8.11 5.87
C THR A 9 -0.67 -7.94 5.61
N LYS A 10 -0.31 -7.21 4.55
CA LYS A 10 1.08 -6.97 4.14
C LYS A 10 1.72 -5.71 4.73
N ARG A 11 0.98 -4.93 5.52
CA ARG A 11 1.41 -3.64 6.06
C ARG A 11 2.78 -3.70 6.74
N GLU A 12 3.00 -4.69 7.60
CA GLU A 12 4.29 -4.81 8.31
C GLU A 12 5.46 -5.12 7.37
N GLU A 13 5.26 -6.00 6.38
CA GLU A 13 6.27 -6.32 5.37
C GLU A 13 6.61 -5.09 4.54
N ILE A 14 5.59 -4.34 4.08
CA ILE A 14 5.77 -3.09 3.31
C ILE A 14 6.59 -2.08 4.12
N LEU A 15 6.21 -1.83 5.38
CA LEU A 15 6.93 -0.88 6.24
C LEU A 15 8.37 -1.31 6.50
N LYS A 16 8.65 -2.61 6.68
CA LYS A 16 10.01 -3.14 6.84
C LYS A 16 10.85 -2.89 5.59
N VAL A 17 10.29 -3.11 4.41
CA VAL A 17 10.97 -2.85 3.13
C VAL A 17 11.23 -1.36 2.96
N CYS A 18 10.23 -0.51 3.15
CA CYS A 18 10.41 0.94 3.07
C CYS A 18 11.49 1.44 4.02
N ALA A 19 11.47 1.01 5.28
CA ALA A 19 12.47 1.38 6.28
C ALA A 19 13.89 0.92 5.87
N LYS A 20 14.02 -0.28 5.29
CA LYS A 20 15.31 -0.78 4.76
C LYS A 20 15.90 0.14 3.68
N TYR A 21 15.05 0.79 2.89
CA TYR A 21 15.46 1.71 1.82
C TYR A 21 15.39 3.20 2.23
N GLY A 22 15.18 3.52 3.51
CA GLY A 22 15.13 4.90 4.01
C GLY A 22 13.83 5.65 3.67
N ALA A 23 12.79 4.95 3.20
CA ALA A 23 11.46 5.52 3.04
C ALA A 23 10.74 5.53 4.40
N HIS A 24 10.33 6.72 4.83
CA HIS A 24 9.69 6.98 6.12
C HIS A 24 8.36 7.70 5.92
N ASN A 25 7.45 7.61 6.89
CA ASN A 25 6.12 8.22 6.80
C ASN A 25 5.33 7.76 5.56
N VAL A 26 5.44 6.47 5.22
CA VAL A 26 4.80 5.84 4.06
C VAL A 26 3.28 5.93 4.16
N ARG A 27 2.64 6.50 3.14
CA ARG A 27 1.17 6.60 3.03
C ARG A 27 0.69 6.06 1.70
N VAL A 28 -0.54 5.57 1.67
CA VAL A 28 -1.22 5.17 0.44
C VAL A 28 -1.92 6.37 -0.17
N PHE A 29 -1.78 6.55 -1.48
CA PHE A 29 -2.56 7.50 -2.25
C PHE A 29 -3.15 6.83 -3.51
N GLY A 30 -3.67 7.61 -4.45
CA GLY A 30 -4.17 7.06 -5.71
C GLY A 30 -5.54 6.37 -5.58
N SER A 31 -5.81 5.45 -6.51
CA SER A 31 -7.11 4.76 -6.66
C SER A 31 -7.50 3.98 -5.40
N VAL A 32 -6.53 3.36 -4.71
CA VAL A 32 -6.75 2.62 -3.45
C VAL A 32 -7.26 3.54 -2.35
N ALA A 33 -6.67 4.73 -2.20
CA ALA A 33 -7.11 5.69 -1.19
C ALA A 33 -8.50 6.27 -1.50
N ARG A 34 -8.93 6.28 -2.77
CA ARG A 34 -10.26 6.74 -3.21
C ARG A 34 -11.33 5.63 -3.23
N GLY A 35 -10.94 4.37 -3.04
CA GLY A 35 -11.85 3.22 -3.17
C GLY A 35 -12.24 2.91 -4.62
N GLU A 36 -11.43 3.36 -5.58
CA GLU A 36 -11.62 3.15 -7.03
C GLU A 36 -10.78 1.99 -7.58
N ALA A 37 -9.95 1.35 -6.74
CA ALA A 37 -9.06 0.30 -7.16
C ALA A 37 -9.80 -1.01 -7.45
N ASP A 38 -9.43 -1.65 -8.55
CA ASP A 38 -9.89 -2.97 -8.97
C ASP A 38 -8.77 -4.02 -8.84
N GLU A 39 -9.04 -5.24 -9.28
CA GLU A 39 -8.10 -6.38 -9.23
C GLU A 39 -6.84 -6.21 -10.09
N LYS A 40 -6.81 -5.22 -11.00
CA LYS A 40 -5.67 -4.91 -11.86
C LYS A 40 -4.91 -3.66 -11.42
N SER A 41 -5.45 -2.95 -10.42
CA SER A 41 -4.88 -1.72 -9.91
C SER A 41 -3.61 -2.00 -9.12
N ASP A 42 -2.64 -1.11 -9.27
CA ASP A 42 -1.45 -1.03 -8.44
C ASP A 42 -1.73 -0.29 -7.12
N ILE A 43 -0.68 -0.14 -6.30
CA ILE A 43 -0.74 0.59 -5.03
C ILE A 43 0.32 1.67 -5.06
N ASP A 44 -0.13 2.92 -4.94
CA ASP A 44 0.74 4.08 -4.89
C ASP A 44 1.14 4.43 -3.45
N PHE A 45 2.44 4.66 -3.23
CA PHE A 45 3.00 5.08 -1.94
C PHE A 45 3.75 6.40 -2.02
N LEU A 46 3.49 7.31 -1.06
CA LEU A 46 4.22 8.57 -0.88
C LEU A 46 4.97 8.59 0.45
#